data_AF-A0A2G6C2Z6-F1
#
_entry.id   AF-A0A2G6C2Z6-F1
#
_cell.length_a   1.000
_cell.length_b   1.000
_cell.length_c   1.000
_cell.angle_alpha   90.00
_cell.angle_beta   90.00
_cell.angle_gamma   90.00
#
_symmetry.space_group_name_H-M   'P 1'
#
loop_
_entity.id
_entity.type
_entity.pdbx_description
1 polymer ?
#
loop_
_entity_poly.entity_id
_entity_poly.type
_entity_poly.pdbx_seq_one_letter_code
_entity_poly.pdbx_strand_id
1 'polypeptide(L)'
;MVCRTISPETSSSRSAPRGEPFSRDRLFLSLYESLRHRTTAVQDAAALADTIMTRLFAGGDAMITREHIVSACRDALEHFDQPAWVHYDAFHPL
;
A
#
# COMPACT_ATOMS: atom_id res chain seq x y z
N MET A 1 -32.27 40.95 -26.54
CA MET A 1 -32.51 39.99 -25.44
C MET A 1 -31.27 39.10 -25.35
N VAL A 2 -30.63 38.98 -24.18
CA VAL A 2 -29.28 38.38 -24.05
C VAL A 2 -29.27 37.25 -23.04
N CYS A 3 -28.96 36.04 -23.50
CA CYS A 3 -28.42 34.90 -22.74
C CYS A 3 -27.31 34.32 -23.65
N ARG A 4 -26.00 34.46 -23.41
CA ARG A 4 -25.17 34.00 -22.28
C ARG A 4 -25.34 32.50 -21.98
N THR A 5 -24.30 31.72 -22.33
CA THR A 5 -23.49 30.79 -21.48
C THR A 5 -24.22 30.05 -20.35
N ILE A 6 -24.04 28.75 -20.04
CA ILE A 6 -22.89 27.81 -20.07
C ILE A 6 -23.38 26.40 -20.53
N SER A 7 -22.71 25.23 -20.47
CA SER A 7 -21.44 24.72 -19.87
C SER A 7 -20.93 23.48 -20.66
N PRO A 8 -19.75 22.87 -20.36
CA PRO A 8 -19.18 21.77 -21.13
C PRO A 8 -19.54 20.37 -20.61
N GLU A 9 -19.72 19.41 -21.53
CA GLU A 9 -19.71 17.97 -21.20
C GLU A 9 -18.27 17.47 -21.10
N THR A 10 -17.61 17.76 -19.96
CA THR A 10 -16.35 17.08 -19.62
C THR A 10 -16.64 15.63 -19.30
N SER A 11 -16.39 14.74 -20.27
CA SER A 11 -16.39 13.29 -20.10
C SER A 11 -15.34 12.85 -19.07
N SER A 12 -15.71 12.93 -17.79
CA SER A 12 -14.91 12.43 -16.67
C SER A 12 -14.97 10.90 -16.70
N SER A 13 -14.00 10.28 -17.39
CA SER A 13 -13.87 8.84 -17.47
C SER A 13 -13.48 8.26 -16.10
N ARG A 14 -14.46 8.04 -15.23
CA ARG A 14 -14.29 7.16 -14.07
C ARG A 14 -14.05 5.74 -14.58
N SER A 15 -12.78 5.39 -14.77
CA SER A 15 -12.41 3.98 -14.88
C SER A 15 -12.86 3.28 -13.60
N ALA A 16 -13.61 2.19 -13.72
CA ALA A 16 -13.88 1.31 -12.59
C ALA A 16 -12.56 0.93 -11.92
N PRO A 17 -12.51 0.79 -10.58
CA PRO A 17 -11.30 0.40 -9.88
C PRO A 17 -10.82 -0.95 -10.43
N ARG A 18 -9.68 -0.93 -11.14
CA ARG A 18 -9.07 -2.13 -11.69
C ARG A 18 -8.39 -2.86 -10.55
N GLY A 19 -9.08 -3.84 -9.96
CA GLY A 19 -8.45 -4.77 -9.04
C GLY A 19 -7.34 -5.54 -9.75
N GLU A 20 -6.09 -5.28 -9.38
CA GLU A 20 -4.96 -6.13 -9.75
C GLU A 20 -4.88 -7.29 -8.73
N PRO A 21 -4.54 -8.53 -9.14
CA PRO A 21 -4.27 -9.59 -8.18
C PRO A 21 -3.16 -9.16 -7.20
N PHE A 22 -3.43 -9.32 -5.91
CA PHE A 22 -2.46 -9.01 -4.87
C PHE A 22 -1.18 -9.85 -5.07
N SER A 23 -0.02 -9.19 -5.10
CA SER A 23 1.29 -9.84 -5.24
C SER A 23 2.10 -9.68 -3.95
N ARG A 24 2.37 -10.82 -3.29
CA ARG A 24 3.26 -10.90 -2.12
C ARG A 24 4.66 -10.37 -2.44
N ASP A 25 5.17 -10.63 -3.64
CA ASP A 25 6.55 -10.28 -4.02
C ASP A 25 6.75 -8.76 -4.11
N ARG A 26 5.73 -8.01 -4.57
CA ARG A 26 5.76 -6.54 -4.54
C ARG A 26 5.78 -5.99 -3.10
N LEU A 27 5.00 -6.59 -2.20
CA LEU A 27 5.02 -6.25 -0.78
C LEU A 27 6.40 -6.54 -0.17
N PHE A 28 6.95 -7.73 -0.42
CA PHE A 28 8.28 -8.13 0.03
C PHE A 28 9.37 -7.18 -0.46
N LEU A 29 9.36 -6.77 -1.73
CA LEU A 29 10.35 -5.82 -2.27
C LEU A 29 10.25 -4.44 -1.59
N SER A 30 9.05 -3.94 -1.34
CA SER A 30 8.83 -2.66 -0.65
C SER A 30 9.32 -2.69 0.80
N LEU A 31 9.06 -3.80 1.51
CA LEU A 31 9.58 -4.03 2.86
C LEU A 31 11.10 -4.20 2.86
N TYR A 32 11.64 -4.95 1.91
CA TYR A 32 13.08 -5.19 1.77
C TYR A 32 13.83 -3.88 1.57
N GLU A 33 13.44 -3.03 0.60
CA GLU A 33 14.07 -1.72 0.38
C GLU A 33 14.06 -0.85 1.64
N SER A 34 12.94 -0.88 2.39
CA SER A 34 12.80 -0.17 3.67
C SER A 34 13.67 -0.74 4.81
N LEU A 35 14.17 -1.96 4.66
CA LEU A 35 14.98 -2.68 5.66
C LEU A 35 16.46 -2.81 5.26
N ARG A 36 16.90 -2.27 4.10
CA ARG A 36 18.27 -2.47 3.56
C ARG A 36 19.41 -1.95 4.44
N HIS A 37 19.12 -1.13 5.46
CA HIS A 37 20.09 -0.74 6.49
C HIS A 37 20.46 -1.89 7.44
N ARG A 38 19.66 -2.98 7.50
CA ARG A 38 19.91 -4.14 8.36
C ARG A 38 20.63 -5.26 7.62
N THR A 39 21.54 -5.93 8.32
CA THR A 39 22.21 -7.15 7.81
C THR A 39 21.25 -8.33 7.61
N THR A 40 20.14 -8.35 8.36
CA THR A 40 19.08 -9.37 8.32
C THR A 40 17.90 -9.03 7.40
N ALA A 41 18.01 -7.96 6.59
CA ALA A 41 16.91 -7.38 5.80
C ALA A 41 16.05 -8.40 5.03
N VAL A 42 16.66 -9.42 4.41
CA VAL A 42 15.94 -10.44 3.63
C VAL A 42 15.06 -11.33 4.52
N GLN A 43 15.57 -11.75 5.68
CA GLN A 43 14.85 -12.58 6.64
C GLN A 43 13.74 -11.78 7.33
N ASP A 44 14.07 -10.55 7.75
CA ASP A 44 13.13 -9.63 8.39
C ASP A 44 11.97 -9.27 7.44
N ALA A 45 12.26 -8.92 6.18
CA ALA A 45 11.24 -8.61 5.17
C ALA A 45 10.36 -9.83 4.83
N ALA A 46 10.91 -11.04 4.83
CA ALA A 46 10.13 -12.26 4.60
C ALA A 46 9.14 -12.52 5.75
N ALA A 47 9.62 -12.47 7.00
CA ALA A 47 8.80 -12.66 8.19
C ALA A 47 7.74 -11.56 8.36
N LEU A 48 8.08 -10.30 8.06
CA LEU A 48 7.12 -9.19 8.04
C LEU A 48 6.08 -9.37 6.93
N ALA A 49 6.48 -9.79 5.72
CA ALA A 49 5.53 -10.09 4.66
C ALA A 49 4.54 -11.20 5.08
N ASP A 50 5.00 -12.30 5.68
CA ASP A 50 4.11 -13.35 6.21
C ASP A 50 3.17 -12.84 7.32
N THR A 51 3.67 -11.97 8.20
CA THR A 51 2.88 -11.35 9.27
C THR A 51 1.78 -10.44 8.71
N ILE A 52 2.13 -9.58 7.74
CA ILE A 52 1.20 -8.66 7.08
C ILE A 52 0.17 -9.43 6.25
N MET A 53 0.60 -10.46 5.49
CA MET A 53 -0.29 -11.36 4.77
C MET A 53 -1.32 -11.99 5.72
N THR A 54 -0.88 -12.53 6.85
CA THR A 54 -1.76 -13.15 7.84
C THR A 54 -2.78 -12.15 8.38
N ARG A 55 -2.38 -10.90 8.66
CA ARG A 55 -3.29 -9.82 9.08
C ARG A 55 -4.29 -9.43 8.01
N LEU A 56 -3.86 -9.26 6.75
CA LEU A 56 -4.71 -8.86 5.64
C LEU A 56 -5.78 -9.92 5.30
N PHE A 57 -5.42 -11.20 5.31
CA PHE A 57 -6.36 -12.28 5.01
C PHE A 57 -7.21 -12.73 6.20
N ALA A 58 -6.87 -12.36 7.45
CA ALA A 58 -7.66 -12.69 8.63
C ALA A 58 -9.08 -12.09 8.61
N GLY A 59 -9.30 -10.97 7.90
CA GLY A 59 -10.62 -10.36 7.72
C GLY A 59 -11.56 -11.14 6.78
N GLY A 60 -11.02 -12.02 5.93
CA GLY A 60 -11.80 -12.74 4.91
C GLY A 60 -12.27 -11.88 3.73
N ASP A 61 -11.82 -10.62 3.64
CA ASP A 61 -12.20 -9.70 2.56
C ASP A 61 -11.69 -10.17 1.19
N ALA A 62 -12.60 -10.28 0.23
CA ALA A 62 -12.27 -10.62 -1.16
C ALA A 62 -11.57 -9.48 -1.93
N MET A 63 -11.53 -8.26 -1.37
CA MET A 63 -10.89 -7.09 -1.96
C MET A 63 -10.06 -6.35 -0.92
N ILE A 64 -8.75 -6.42 -1.07
CA ILE A 64 -7.79 -5.70 -0.23
C ILE A 64 -7.52 -4.33 -0.87
N THR A 65 -7.74 -3.24 -0.14
CA THR A 65 -7.44 -1.88 -0.62
C THR A 65 -5.99 -1.47 -0.30
N ARG A 66 -5.49 -0.43 -0.98
CA ARG A 66 -4.15 0.12 -0.72
C ARG A 66 -4.02 0.59 0.73
N GLU A 67 -5.07 1.21 1.25
CA GLU A 67 -5.12 1.78 2.60
C GLU A 67 -4.99 0.68 3.65
N HIS A 68 -5.66 -0.46 3.48
CA HIS A 68 -5.50 -1.64 4.35
C HIS A 68 -4.07 -2.20 4.30
N ILE A 69 -3.45 -2.28 3.11
CA ILE A 69 -2.05 -2.73 2.97
C ILE A 69 -1.11 -1.78 3.70
N VAL A 70 -1.20 -0.47 3.43
CA VAL A 70 -0.32 0.53 4.03
C VAL A 70 -0.52 0.61 5.55
N SER A 71 -1.76 0.52 6.06
CA SER A 71 -2.02 0.45 7.50
C SER A 71 -1.39 -0.80 8.13
N ALA A 72 -1.60 -1.98 7.55
CA ALA A 72 -1.02 -3.22 8.08
C ALA A 72 0.53 -3.22 8.04
N CYS A 73 1.13 -2.61 7.01
CA CYS A 73 2.57 -2.41 6.90
C CYS A 73 3.09 -1.42 7.96
N ARG A 74 2.41 -0.29 8.14
CA ARG A 74 2.71 0.72 9.17
C ARG A 74 2.69 0.10 10.56
N ASP A 75 1.59 -0.57 10.92
CA ASP A 75 1.43 -1.21 12.23
C ASP A 75 2.50 -2.28 12.48
N ALA A 76 2.95 -2.99 11.43
CA ALA A 76 4.01 -3.98 11.54
C ALA A 76 5.41 -3.35 11.68
N LEU A 77 5.72 -2.32 10.88
CA LEU A 77 7.02 -1.64 10.88
C LEU A 77 7.21 -0.75 12.12
N GLU A 78 6.18 -0.04 12.57
CA GLU A 78 6.23 0.82 13.76
C GLU A 78 6.60 0.05 15.03
N HIS A 79 6.11 -1.19 15.17
CA HIS A 79 6.45 -2.08 16.29
C HIS A 79 7.78 -2.83 16.10
N PHE A 80 8.34 -2.87 14.89
CA PHE A 80 9.53 -3.65 14.57
C PHE A 80 10.81 -2.81 14.49
N ASP A 81 10.79 -1.72 13.72
CA ASP A 81 11.98 -0.89 13.46
C ASP A 81 11.58 0.52 12.96
N GLN A 82 11.73 1.53 13.83
CA GLN A 82 11.32 2.90 13.56
C GLN A 82 12.00 3.53 12.32
N PRO A 83 13.32 3.38 12.09
CA PRO A 83 13.96 3.74 10.81
C PRO A 83 13.30 3.11 9.58
N ALA A 84 12.95 1.82 9.63
CA ALA A 84 12.31 1.13 8.51
C ALA A 84 10.91 1.69 8.20
N TRP A 85 10.15 2.02 9.25
CA TRP A 85 8.88 2.72 9.12
C TRP A 85 9.04 4.09 8.42
N VAL A 86 9.98 4.93 8.88
CA VAL A 86 10.22 6.26 8.26
C VAL A 86 10.64 6.15 6.80
N HIS A 87 11.45 5.15 6.44
CA HIS A 87 11.78 4.88 5.05
C HIS A 87 10.55 4.44 4.24
N TYR A 88 9.72 3.54 4.76
CA TYR A 88 8.51 3.06 4.07
C TYR A 88 7.48 4.19 3.85
N ASP A 89 7.22 5.03 4.85
CA ASP A 89 6.30 6.17 4.79
C ASP A 89 6.69 7.16 3.68
N ALA A 90 7.98 7.44 3.53
CA ALA A 90 8.51 8.32 2.49
C ALA A 90 8.28 7.80 1.05
N PHE A 91 8.19 6.48 0.86
CA PHE A 91 7.88 5.86 -0.44
C PHE A 91 6.38 5.58 -0.64
N HIS A 92 5.60 5.50 0.44
CA HIS A 92 4.19 5.11 0.41
C HIS A 92 3.26 6.09 1.18
N PRO A 93 3.26 7.40 0.85
CA PRO A 93 2.34 8.34 1.46
C PRO A 93 0.87 7.95 1.20
N LEU A 94 0.03 8.13 2.22
CA LEU A 94 -1.41 7.84 2.19
C LEU A 94 -2.15 8.85 1.29
#